data_AF-A0A2W6Y6P5-F1
#
_entry.id   AF-A0A2W6Y6P5-F1
#
_cell.length_a   1.000
_cell.length_b   1.000
_cell.length_c   1.000
_cell.angle_alpha   90.00
_cell.angle_beta   90.00
_cell.angle_gamma   90.00
#
_symmetry.space_group_name_H-M   'P 1'
#
loop_
_entity.id
_entity.type
_entity.pdbx_description
1 polymer ?
#
loop_
_entity_poly.entity_id
_entity_poly.type
_entity_poly.pdbx_seq_one_letter_code
_entity_poly.pdbx_strand_id
1 'polypeptide(L)'
;MTGLTPVSFQKPRRHEPRLSEPYVPGRRHERYWTEGEDQVLRDRYSEGGVAACQPHLPANHASPSAIYQRAVKLGLASQHKAKRELPADFDERLREAWATMDPRKKGEVRRLADQFNVPRHWITQRATRLGLSVAHKKEPRWTAAEDELMRKVPLHDPKAASRIFHQNGFPRTPTAIVVRAKRLDLSRRATREELSARKAARILGIDDKAITALCIAGILPATKRADRRLAQQGGSAWDIRPSDLRQYVIDHIERVDIRKVDKVAFVDLLVNGGEA
;
A
#
# COMPACT_ATOMS: atom_id res chain seq x y z
N MET A 1 -8.41 29.30 -68.09
CA MET A 1 -7.68 28.36 -67.23
C MET A 1 -8.69 27.64 -66.36
N THR A 2 -8.99 26.40 -66.70
CA THR A 2 -10.00 25.54 -66.07
C THR A 2 -9.54 25.17 -64.65
N GLY A 3 -10.31 25.59 -63.65
CA GLY A 3 -10.03 25.32 -62.24
C GLY A 3 -10.15 23.82 -61.92
N LEU A 4 -9.23 23.31 -61.11
CA LEU A 4 -9.21 21.91 -60.68
C LEU A 4 -10.38 21.62 -59.73
N THR A 5 -11.12 20.55 -60.02
CA THR A 5 -12.23 20.06 -59.18
C THR A 5 -11.69 19.35 -57.93
N PRO A 6 -12.17 19.67 -56.71
CA PRO A 6 -11.74 18.96 -55.50
C PRO A 6 -12.28 17.53 -55.49
N VAL A 7 -11.40 16.54 -55.31
CA VAL A 7 -11.78 15.13 -55.16
C VAL A 7 -11.88 14.80 -53.67
N SER A 8 -13.05 14.38 -53.20
CA SER A 8 -13.24 13.90 -51.82
C SER A 8 -12.61 12.52 -51.65
N PHE A 9 -11.67 12.39 -50.71
CA PHE A 9 -11.01 11.12 -50.38
C PHE A 9 -11.82 10.23 -49.41
N GLN A 10 -13.08 10.58 -49.10
CA GLN A 10 -13.92 9.75 -48.24
C GLN A 10 -14.39 8.50 -49.01
N LYS A 11 -13.56 7.46 -49.03
CA LYS A 11 -14.03 6.10 -49.33
C LYS A 11 -15.08 5.73 -48.28
N PRO A 12 -16.33 5.40 -48.64
CA PRO A 12 -17.29 4.84 -47.69
C PRO A 12 -16.75 3.46 -47.27
N ARG A 13 -16.10 3.39 -46.10
CA ARG A 13 -15.75 2.11 -45.49
C ARG A 13 -17.06 1.49 -45.02
N ARG A 14 -17.50 0.41 -45.67
CA ARG A 14 -18.60 -0.42 -45.15
C ARG A 14 -18.16 -0.93 -43.77
N HIS A 15 -18.94 -0.59 -42.75
CA HIS A 15 -18.67 -1.05 -41.39
C HIS A 15 -19.05 -2.52 -41.33
N GLU A 16 -18.05 -3.40 -41.41
CA GLU A 16 -18.27 -4.83 -41.24
C GLU A 16 -18.77 -5.11 -39.81
N PRO A 17 -19.67 -6.09 -39.62
CA PRO A 17 -20.12 -6.48 -38.30
C PRO A 17 -18.92 -6.97 -37.48
N ARG A 18 -18.87 -6.58 -36.21
CA ARG A 18 -17.82 -6.99 -35.29
C ARG A 18 -17.85 -8.52 -35.15
N LEU A 19 -16.77 -9.18 -35.59
CA LEU A 19 -16.60 -10.65 -35.48
C LEU A 19 -16.38 -11.12 -34.04
N SER A 20 -16.00 -10.23 -33.13
CA SER A 20 -15.86 -10.55 -31.71
C SER A 20 -17.19 -10.43 -30.98
N GLU A 21 -17.36 -11.27 -29.96
CA GLU A 21 -18.49 -11.18 -29.05
C GLU A 21 -18.69 -9.74 -28.55
N PRO A 22 -19.95 -9.30 -28.34
CA PRO A 22 -20.24 -7.98 -27.80
C PRO A 22 -19.44 -7.72 -26.53
N TYR A 23 -18.87 -6.51 -26.43
CA TYR A 23 -18.17 -6.10 -25.22
C TYR A 23 -19.18 -6.06 -24.07
N VAL A 24 -18.99 -6.94 -23.09
CA VAL A 24 -19.77 -6.93 -21.85
C VAL A 24 -18.99 -6.13 -20.80
N PRO A 25 -19.54 -5.03 -20.29
CA PRO A 25 -18.90 -4.22 -19.26
C PRO A 25 -18.64 -5.04 -17.99
N GLY A 26 -17.45 -4.91 -17.39
CA GLY A 26 -17.11 -5.54 -16.11
C GLY A 26 -15.64 -5.99 -16.00
N ARG A 27 -15.18 -6.26 -14.78
CA ARG A 27 -13.83 -6.79 -14.53
C ARG A 27 -13.84 -8.31 -14.63
N ARG A 28 -13.31 -8.88 -15.73
CA ARG A 28 -13.35 -10.32 -16.05
C ARG A 28 -12.07 -11.11 -15.73
N HIS A 29 -11.11 -10.51 -15.03
CA HIS A 29 -9.91 -11.25 -14.64
C HIS A 29 -10.24 -12.23 -13.51
N GLU A 30 -9.64 -13.42 -13.54
CA GLU A 30 -9.69 -14.46 -12.49
C GLU A 30 -9.38 -13.97 -11.06
N ARG A 31 -8.90 -12.75 -10.88
CA ARG A 31 -8.62 -12.16 -9.56
C ARG A 31 -9.84 -11.43 -8.97
N TYR A 32 -10.89 -11.22 -9.76
CA TYR A 32 -12.07 -10.50 -9.36
C TYR A 32 -13.20 -11.48 -9.07
N TRP A 33 -13.88 -11.22 -7.95
CA TRP A 33 -15.11 -11.89 -7.58
C TRP A 33 -16.22 -11.55 -8.57
N THR A 34 -16.87 -12.59 -9.05
CA THR A 34 -18.04 -12.56 -9.92
C THR A 34 -19.32 -12.55 -9.09
N GLU A 35 -20.43 -12.13 -9.69
CA GLU A 35 -21.73 -12.13 -9.00
C GLU A 35 -22.17 -13.55 -8.61
N GLY A 36 -21.83 -14.56 -9.41
CA GLY A 36 -22.13 -15.96 -9.09
C GLY A 36 -21.38 -16.44 -7.84
N GLU A 37 -20.13 -16.05 -7.67
CA GLU A 37 -19.36 -16.36 -6.46
C GLU A 37 -19.89 -15.60 -5.24
N ASP A 38 -20.28 -14.34 -5.41
CA ASP A 38 -20.92 -13.57 -4.34
C ASP A 38 -22.24 -14.22 -3.91
N GLN A 39 -23.03 -14.74 -4.87
CA GLN A 39 -24.27 -15.44 -4.56
C GLN A 39 -24.01 -16.72 -3.76
N VAL A 40 -22.98 -17.50 -4.11
CA VAL A 40 -22.53 -18.66 -3.31
C VAL A 40 -22.24 -18.28 -1.86
N LEU A 41 -21.63 -17.11 -1.63
CA LEU A 41 -21.41 -16.59 -0.28
C LEU A 41 -22.73 -16.20 0.41
N ARG A 42 -23.61 -15.47 -0.26
CA ARG A 42 -24.90 -15.06 0.32
C ARG A 42 -25.75 -16.26 0.75
N ASP A 43 -25.75 -17.31 -0.05
CA ASP A 43 -26.57 -18.49 0.19
C ASP A 43 -26.03 -19.36 1.32
N ARG A 44 -24.70 -19.58 1.35
CA ARG A 44 -24.09 -20.64 2.18
C ARG A 44 -23.31 -20.15 3.40
N TYR A 45 -22.92 -18.87 3.42
CA TYR A 45 -22.04 -18.36 4.48
C TYR A 45 -22.74 -18.27 5.85
N SER A 46 -24.06 -18.00 5.86
CA SER A 46 -24.87 -17.96 7.08
C SER A 46 -24.88 -19.32 7.78
N GLU A 47 -25.01 -20.42 7.02
CA GLU A 47 -25.18 -21.79 7.51
C GLU A 47 -23.90 -22.41 8.05
N GLY A 48 -22.76 -22.26 7.35
CA GLY A 48 -21.51 -22.94 7.76
C GLY A 48 -20.25 -22.08 7.62
N GLY A 49 -20.42 -20.78 7.39
CA GLY A 49 -19.31 -19.84 7.23
C GLY A 49 -18.40 -20.23 6.08
N VAL A 50 -17.09 -20.11 6.31
CA VAL A 50 -16.07 -20.36 5.30
C VAL A 50 -16.09 -21.81 4.77
N ALA A 51 -16.32 -22.78 5.66
CA ALA A 51 -16.27 -24.20 5.30
C ALA A 51 -17.41 -24.61 4.35
N ALA A 52 -18.59 -23.99 4.47
CA ALA A 52 -19.73 -24.24 3.58
C ALA A 52 -19.55 -23.62 2.19
N CYS A 53 -18.83 -22.49 2.07
CA CYS A 53 -18.60 -21.85 0.77
C CYS A 53 -17.43 -22.48 -0.01
N GLN A 54 -16.40 -22.97 0.68
CA GLN A 54 -15.15 -23.42 0.07
C GLN A 54 -15.30 -24.46 -1.06
N PRO A 55 -16.16 -25.49 -0.97
CA PRO A 55 -16.33 -26.48 -2.03
C PRO A 55 -16.99 -25.94 -3.31
N HIS A 56 -17.67 -24.80 -3.22
CA HIS A 56 -18.47 -24.23 -4.30
C HIS A 56 -17.80 -23.04 -5.01
N LEU A 57 -16.55 -22.75 -4.63
CA LEU A 57 -15.77 -21.65 -5.19
C LEU A 57 -14.59 -22.18 -5.99
N PRO A 58 -14.17 -21.47 -7.05
CA PRO A 58 -13.01 -21.86 -7.82
C PRO A 58 -11.72 -21.70 -6.99
N ALA A 59 -10.66 -22.42 -7.35
CA ALA A 59 -9.44 -22.59 -6.53
C ALA A 59 -8.75 -21.26 -6.14
N ASN A 60 -8.82 -20.25 -7.01
CA ASN A 60 -8.34 -18.88 -6.80
C ASN A 60 -9.06 -18.16 -5.64
N HIS A 61 -10.33 -18.49 -5.39
CA HIS A 61 -11.17 -17.86 -4.36
C HIS A 61 -11.59 -18.80 -3.22
N ALA A 62 -11.27 -20.09 -3.33
CA ALA A 62 -11.56 -21.12 -2.32
C ALA A 62 -10.69 -21.01 -1.05
N SER A 63 -9.72 -20.09 -0.99
CA SER A 63 -8.90 -19.94 0.22
C SER A 63 -9.74 -19.39 1.40
N PRO A 64 -9.58 -19.93 2.63
CA PRO A 64 -10.38 -19.50 3.78
C PRO A 64 -10.33 -17.99 4.05
N SER A 65 -9.15 -17.38 3.85
CA SER A 65 -8.95 -15.94 4.02
C SER A 65 -9.69 -15.12 2.96
N ALA A 66 -9.66 -15.55 1.69
CA ALA A 66 -10.35 -14.84 0.61
C ALA A 66 -11.86 -14.86 0.81
N ILE A 67 -12.42 -16.01 1.18
CA ILE A 67 -13.85 -16.17 1.47
C ILE A 67 -14.26 -15.28 2.64
N TYR A 68 -13.50 -15.33 3.74
CA TYR A 68 -13.77 -14.49 4.91
C TYR A 68 -13.74 -13.00 4.57
N GLN A 69 -12.69 -12.54 3.89
CA GLN A 69 -12.54 -11.13 3.48
C GLN A 69 -13.68 -10.69 2.57
N ARG A 70 -14.11 -11.55 1.63
CA ARG A 70 -15.23 -11.25 0.75
C ARG A 70 -16.56 -11.22 1.50
N ALA A 71 -16.82 -12.17 2.40
CA ALA A 71 -18.01 -12.19 3.23
C ALA A 71 -18.12 -10.94 4.11
N VAL A 72 -17.01 -10.49 4.71
CA VAL A 72 -16.96 -9.21 5.45
C VAL A 72 -17.33 -8.03 4.55
N LYS A 73 -16.82 -7.98 3.31
CA LYS A 73 -17.15 -6.93 2.34
C LYS A 73 -18.62 -6.95 1.92
N LEU A 74 -19.24 -8.14 1.88
CA LEU A 74 -20.66 -8.34 1.60
C LEU A 74 -21.55 -8.15 2.84
N GLY A 75 -20.99 -7.89 4.02
CA GLY A 75 -21.73 -7.74 5.27
C GLY A 75 -22.33 -9.05 5.81
N LEU A 76 -21.81 -10.19 5.37
CA LEU A 76 -22.33 -11.50 5.77
C LEU A 76 -21.76 -11.93 7.12
N ALA A 77 -22.63 -12.54 7.94
CA ALA A 77 -22.26 -13.12 9.22
C ALA A 77 -22.64 -14.60 9.25
N SER A 78 -21.76 -15.42 9.82
CA SER A 78 -22.09 -16.82 10.07
C SER A 78 -22.92 -16.94 11.35
N GLN A 79 -23.98 -17.75 11.31
CA GLN A 79 -24.79 -18.09 12.49
C GLN A 79 -24.03 -19.02 13.47
N HIS A 80 -23.01 -19.73 12.97
CA HIS A 80 -22.16 -20.60 13.77
C HIS A 80 -21.05 -19.82 14.47
N LYS A 81 -21.34 -19.30 15.66
CA LYS A 81 -20.29 -19.06 16.67
C LYS A 81 -20.17 -20.30 17.54
N ALA A 82 -19.34 -21.26 17.13
CA ALA A 82 -19.03 -22.39 17.98
C ALA A 82 -18.37 -21.89 19.28
N LYS A 83 -19.14 -21.87 20.38
CA LYS A 83 -18.61 -21.64 21.72
C LYS A 83 -17.84 -22.90 22.09
N ARG A 84 -16.52 -22.88 21.90
CA ARG A 84 -15.65 -23.98 22.34
C ARG A 84 -15.65 -24.01 23.87
N GLU A 85 -16.17 -25.08 24.43
CA GLU A 85 -16.07 -25.35 25.86
C GLU A 85 -14.67 -25.89 26.16
N LEU A 86 -13.99 -25.26 27.11
CA LEU A 86 -12.71 -25.74 27.59
C LEU A 86 -12.95 -26.77 28.69
N PRO A 87 -12.21 -27.89 28.69
CA PRO A 87 -12.16 -28.78 29.82
C PRO A 87 -11.84 -28.02 31.13
N ALA A 88 -12.44 -28.42 32.24
CA ALA A 88 -12.27 -27.75 33.54
C ALA A 88 -10.81 -27.76 34.03
N ASP A 89 -10.03 -28.76 33.62
CA ASP A 89 -8.61 -28.96 33.93
C ASP A 89 -7.66 -28.20 32.97
N PHE A 90 -8.20 -27.49 31.97
CA PHE A 90 -7.39 -26.86 30.91
C PHE A 90 -6.38 -25.85 31.45
N ASP A 91 -6.80 -24.99 32.38
CA ASP A 91 -5.92 -23.96 32.93
C ASP A 91 -4.76 -24.58 33.73
N GLU A 92 -4.98 -25.73 34.40
CA GLU A 92 -3.93 -26.45 35.14
C GLU A 92 -2.93 -27.12 34.19
N ARG A 93 -3.44 -27.86 33.20
CA ARG A 93 -2.60 -28.48 32.16
C ARG A 93 -1.80 -27.44 31.38
N LEU A 94 -2.37 -26.24 31.17
CA LEU A 94 -1.66 -25.13 30.57
C LEU A 94 -0.52 -24.63 31.47
N ARG A 95 -0.71 -24.52 32.80
CA ARG A 95 0.37 -24.12 33.72
C ARG A 95 1.53 -25.10 33.69
N GLU A 96 1.25 -26.40 33.77
CA GLU A 96 2.27 -27.46 33.75
C GLU A 96 3.07 -27.46 32.44
N ALA A 97 2.37 -27.42 31.31
CA ALA A 97 3.01 -27.36 30.00
C ALA A 97 3.81 -26.06 29.81
N TRP A 98 3.30 -24.93 30.32
CA TRP A 98 3.97 -23.64 30.22
C TRP A 98 5.24 -23.55 31.07
N ALA A 99 5.27 -24.23 32.23
CA ALA A 99 6.44 -24.28 33.10
C ALA A 99 7.59 -25.11 32.51
N THR A 100 7.28 -26.11 31.70
CA THR A 100 8.26 -27.03 31.10
C THR A 100 8.73 -26.59 29.71
N MET A 101 7.96 -25.76 29.01
CA MET A 101 8.30 -25.26 27.68
C MET A 101 9.09 -23.94 27.71
N ASP A 102 9.83 -23.64 26.65
CA ASP A 102 10.30 -22.29 26.36
C ASP A 102 9.31 -21.56 25.43
N PRO A 103 8.47 -20.63 25.95
CA PRO A 103 7.49 -19.92 25.13
C PRO A 103 8.13 -18.93 24.15
N ARG A 104 9.42 -18.59 24.29
CA ARG A 104 10.14 -17.69 23.37
C ARG A 104 10.61 -18.41 22.11
N LYS A 105 10.75 -19.74 22.17
CA LYS A 105 11.17 -20.55 21.04
C LYS A 105 10.07 -20.60 19.97
N LYS A 106 10.45 -20.31 18.73
CA LYS A 106 9.52 -20.27 17.60
C LYS A 106 8.86 -21.64 17.41
N GLY A 107 7.54 -21.67 17.47
CA GLY A 107 6.73 -22.85 17.17
C GLY A 107 6.25 -23.64 18.38
N GLU A 108 6.85 -23.48 19.57
CA GLU A 108 6.45 -24.24 20.77
C GLU A 108 5.00 -23.95 21.19
N VAL A 109 4.60 -22.67 21.22
CA VAL A 109 3.21 -22.28 21.50
C VAL A 109 2.23 -22.84 20.46
N ARG A 110 2.68 -23.01 19.20
CA ARG A 110 1.84 -23.62 18.16
C ARG A 110 1.68 -25.12 18.41
N ARG A 111 2.78 -25.80 18.73
CA ARG A 111 2.79 -27.23 19.05
C ARG A 111 1.90 -27.53 20.25
N LEU A 112 1.95 -26.69 21.28
CA LEU A 112 1.07 -26.79 22.44
C LEU A 112 -0.39 -26.58 22.07
N ALA A 113 -0.67 -25.60 21.21
CA ALA A 113 -2.02 -25.35 20.71
C ALA A 113 -2.59 -26.55 19.91
N ASP A 114 -1.74 -27.18 19.10
CA ASP A 114 -2.09 -28.38 18.34
C ASP A 114 -2.37 -29.57 19.28
N GLN A 115 -1.56 -29.76 20.35
CA GLN A 115 -1.78 -30.80 21.38
C GLN A 115 -3.11 -30.63 22.13
N PHE A 116 -3.48 -29.39 22.44
CA PHE A 116 -4.74 -29.07 23.09
C PHE A 116 -5.92 -28.96 22.11
N ASN A 117 -5.71 -29.11 20.80
CA ASN A 117 -6.71 -28.90 19.76
C ASN A 117 -7.43 -27.53 19.85
N VAL A 118 -6.68 -26.48 20.20
CA VAL A 118 -7.19 -25.11 20.31
C VAL A 118 -6.39 -24.16 19.41
N PRO A 119 -6.96 -23.02 19.00
CA PRO A 119 -6.22 -22.03 18.23
C PRO A 119 -5.05 -21.43 19.04
N ARG A 120 -3.90 -21.19 18.41
CA ARG A 120 -2.72 -20.58 19.05
C ARG A 120 -3.02 -19.30 19.84
N HIS A 121 -3.93 -18.47 19.34
CA HIS A 121 -4.29 -17.22 20.00
C HIS A 121 -5.04 -17.43 21.33
N TRP A 122 -5.76 -18.54 21.50
CA TRP A 122 -6.40 -18.90 22.78
C TRP A 122 -5.37 -19.17 23.86
N ILE A 123 -4.38 -20.03 23.56
CA ILE A 123 -3.26 -20.31 24.47
C ILE A 123 -2.58 -19.01 24.88
N THR A 124 -2.28 -18.13 23.92
CA THR A 124 -1.62 -16.85 24.19
C THR A 124 -2.48 -15.96 25.09
N GLN A 125 -3.76 -15.76 24.77
CA GLN A 125 -4.67 -14.95 25.58
C GLN A 125 -4.84 -15.51 27.00
N ARG A 126 -4.93 -16.84 27.11
CA ARG A 126 -5.17 -17.50 28.38
C ARG A 126 -3.92 -17.49 29.26
N ALA A 127 -2.75 -17.75 28.69
CA ALA A 127 -1.46 -17.58 29.36
C ALA A 127 -1.25 -16.14 29.85
N THR A 128 -1.67 -15.12 29.10
CA THR A 128 -1.64 -13.73 29.58
C THR A 128 -2.60 -13.51 30.74
N ARG A 129 -3.83 -14.05 30.68
CA ARG A 129 -4.81 -13.91 31.78
C ARG A 129 -4.39 -14.65 33.05
N LEU A 130 -3.71 -15.79 32.91
CA LEU A 130 -3.17 -16.59 34.01
C LEU A 130 -1.83 -16.06 34.55
N GLY A 131 -1.29 -14.97 33.99
CA GLY A 131 0.00 -14.41 34.40
C GLY A 131 1.23 -15.21 33.97
N LEU A 132 1.06 -16.25 33.14
CA LEU A 132 2.13 -17.10 32.62
C LEU A 132 2.99 -16.40 31.55
N SER A 133 2.43 -15.38 30.90
CA SER A 133 3.14 -14.57 29.92
C SER A 133 3.09 -13.10 30.29
N VAL A 134 4.22 -12.42 30.12
CA VAL A 134 4.30 -10.97 30.33
C VAL A 134 3.61 -10.28 29.15
N ALA A 135 2.61 -9.45 29.45
CA ALA A 135 2.01 -8.60 28.44
C ALA A 135 3.09 -7.72 27.80
N HIS A 136 3.06 -7.58 26.47
CA HIS A 136 4.02 -6.75 25.75
C HIS A 136 4.06 -5.34 26.36
N LYS A 137 5.22 -4.91 26.86
CA LYS A 137 5.40 -3.55 27.38
C LYS A 137 5.15 -2.55 26.26
N LYS A 138 4.11 -1.72 26.39
CA LYS A 138 3.78 -0.70 25.40
C LYS A 138 4.99 0.22 25.21
N GLU A 139 5.35 0.48 23.95
CA GLU A 139 6.44 1.41 23.66
C GLU A 139 6.15 2.80 24.25
N PRO A 140 7.17 3.53 24.73
CA PRO A 140 7.01 4.91 25.18
C PRO A 140 6.38 5.81 24.12
N ARG A 141 5.74 6.90 24.54
CA ARG A 141 5.24 7.92 23.60
C ARG A 141 6.41 8.53 22.81
N TRP A 142 6.15 8.97 21.58
CA TRP A 142 7.14 9.67 20.76
C TRP A 142 7.38 11.08 21.31
N THR A 143 8.64 11.48 21.38
CA THR A 143 9.08 12.80 21.84
C THR A 143 9.44 13.70 20.65
N ALA A 144 9.46 15.02 20.87
CA ALA A 144 9.86 15.98 19.84
C ALA A 144 11.32 15.77 19.38
N ALA A 145 12.21 15.38 20.29
CA ALA A 145 13.60 15.06 19.96
C ALA A 145 13.72 13.84 19.03
N GLU A 146 12.87 12.83 19.24
CA GLU A 146 12.80 11.67 18.36
C GLU A 146 12.26 12.02 16.97
N ASP A 147 11.25 12.90 16.90
CA ASP A 147 10.73 13.38 15.61
C ASP A 147 11.77 14.21 14.86
N GLU A 148 12.57 15.00 15.56
CA GLU A 148 13.67 15.76 14.97
C GLU A 148 14.80 14.85 14.46
N LEU A 149 15.16 13.82 15.23
CA LEU A 149 16.10 12.80 14.77
C LEU A 149 15.54 12.05 13.54
N MET A 150 14.23 11.76 13.52
CA MET A 150 13.56 11.08 12.41
C MET A 150 13.79 11.78 11.07
N ARG A 151 13.84 13.13 11.05
CA ARG A 151 14.06 13.92 9.83
C ARG A 151 15.48 13.77 9.27
N LYS A 152 16.45 13.40 10.11
CA LYS A 152 17.89 13.36 9.79
C LYS A 152 18.41 11.96 9.49
N VAL A 153 17.67 10.92 9.86
CA VAL A 153 18.11 9.53 9.69
C VAL A 153 17.76 8.95 8.31
N PRO A 154 18.52 7.95 7.82
CA PRO A 154 18.23 7.27 6.57
C PRO A 154 16.97 6.38 6.65
N LEU A 155 15.78 6.95 6.47
CA LEU A 155 14.49 6.24 6.54
C LEU A 155 14.28 5.18 5.44
N HIS A 156 15.13 5.16 4.41
CA HIS A 156 15.15 4.12 3.40
C HIS A 156 15.72 2.79 3.92
N ASP A 157 16.55 2.83 4.98
CA ASP A 157 17.04 1.67 5.72
C ASP A 157 16.56 1.74 7.19
N PRO A 158 15.40 1.14 7.50
CA PRO A 158 14.86 1.10 8.85
C PRO A 158 15.77 0.44 9.89
N LYS A 159 16.68 -0.46 9.49
CA LYS A 159 17.61 -1.11 10.43
C LYS A 159 18.73 -0.15 10.80
N ALA A 160 19.28 0.57 9.82
CA ALA A 160 20.25 1.62 10.08
C ALA A 160 19.64 2.75 10.92
N ALA A 161 18.44 3.21 10.56
CA ALA A 161 17.71 4.21 11.35
C ALA A 161 17.49 3.74 12.80
N SER A 162 17.05 2.49 13.01
CA SER A 162 16.90 1.94 14.36
C SER A 162 18.21 1.94 15.16
N ARG A 163 19.34 1.59 14.53
CA ARG A 163 20.65 1.66 15.19
C ARG A 163 21.01 3.08 15.61
N ILE A 164 20.76 4.07 14.76
CA ILE A 164 21.00 5.49 15.07
C ILE A 164 20.09 5.96 16.21
N PHE A 165 18.83 5.55 16.21
CA PHE A 165 17.92 5.84 17.33
C PHE A 165 18.45 5.28 18.66
N HIS A 166 18.93 4.03 18.67
CA HIS A 166 19.51 3.43 19.89
C HIS A 166 20.79 4.14 20.33
N GLN A 167 21.65 4.56 19.39
CA GLN A 167 22.85 5.35 19.70
C GLN A 167 22.51 6.72 20.33
N ASN A 168 21.36 7.28 19.99
CA ASN A 168 20.83 8.52 20.57
C ASN A 168 19.96 8.27 21.83
N GLY A 169 19.99 7.06 22.40
CA GLY A 169 19.26 6.73 23.64
C GLY A 169 17.78 6.40 23.44
N PHE A 170 17.30 6.28 22.20
CA PHE A 170 15.91 5.98 21.88
C PHE A 170 15.74 4.51 21.45
N PRO A 171 15.14 3.64 22.28
CA PRO A 171 15.00 2.22 21.97
C PRO A 171 13.84 1.96 20.99
N ARG A 172 13.97 2.43 19.74
CA ARG A 172 12.92 2.32 18.70
C ARG A 172 13.21 1.20 17.73
N THR A 173 12.20 0.35 17.54
CA THR A 173 12.27 -0.73 16.55
C THR A 173 12.21 -0.20 15.12
N PRO A 174 12.75 -0.91 14.12
CA PRO A 174 12.63 -0.52 12.71
C PRO A 174 11.18 -0.30 12.27
N THR A 175 10.25 -1.14 12.76
CA THR A 175 8.81 -1.01 12.44
C THR A 175 8.20 0.24 13.08
N ALA A 176 8.54 0.55 14.33
CA ALA A 176 8.06 1.77 15.00
C ALA A 176 8.50 3.03 14.23
N ILE A 177 9.76 3.06 13.79
CA ILE A 177 10.33 4.14 12.97
C ILE A 177 9.55 4.29 11.66
N VAL A 178 9.31 3.20 10.94
CA VAL A 178 8.54 3.24 9.67
C VAL A 178 7.12 3.74 9.88
N VAL A 179 6.43 3.30 10.94
CA VAL A 179 5.07 3.74 11.25
C VAL A 179 5.06 5.22 11.63
N ARG A 180 6.03 5.68 12.43
CA ARG A 180 6.13 7.09 12.81
C ARG A 180 6.48 7.98 11.64
N ALA A 181 7.46 7.61 10.82
CA ALA A 181 7.84 8.33 9.60
C ALA A 181 6.63 8.55 8.68
N LYS A 182 5.81 7.53 8.45
CA LYS A 182 4.56 7.66 7.67
C LYS A 182 3.57 8.66 8.29
N ARG A 183 3.48 8.72 9.62
CA ARG A 183 2.56 9.65 10.32
C ARG A 183 3.06 11.09 10.32
N LEU A 184 4.37 11.28 10.19
CA LEU A 184 5.02 12.57 10.02
C LEU A 184 5.14 12.96 8.53
N ASP A 185 4.58 12.17 7.63
CA ASP A 185 4.72 12.29 6.17
C ASP A 185 6.17 12.38 5.66
N LEU A 186 7.10 11.77 6.39
CA LEU A 186 8.51 11.72 5.99
C LEU A 186 8.70 10.64 4.92
N SER A 187 9.11 11.06 3.73
CA SER A 187 9.33 10.17 2.61
C SER A 187 10.47 9.18 2.89
N ARG A 188 10.19 7.88 2.73
CA ARG A 188 11.21 6.80 2.78
C ARG A 188 12.14 6.80 1.58
N ARG A 189 11.72 7.39 0.46
CA ARG A 189 12.65 7.77 -0.60
C ARG A 189 13.32 9.00 -0.04
N ALA A 190 14.63 8.92 0.22
CA ALA A 190 15.45 10.01 0.75
C ALA A 190 14.89 11.37 0.35
N THR A 191 14.84 12.29 1.32
CA THR A 191 14.71 13.74 1.18
C THR A 191 15.75 14.22 0.17
N ARG A 192 15.51 13.88 -1.10
CA ARG A 192 16.24 14.38 -2.24
C ARG A 192 15.67 15.76 -2.46
N GLU A 193 16.57 16.71 -2.53
CA GLU A 193 16.25 18.09 -2.87
C GLU A 193 15.51 18.13 -4.23
N GLU A 194 15.82 17.19 -5.13
CA GLU A 194 15.21 17.11 -6.45
C GLU A 194 13.78 16.53 -6.46
N LEU A 195 12.92 17.20 -7.22
CA LEU A 195 11.57 16.79 -7.53
C LEU A 195 11.57 15.72 -8.63
N SER A 196 10.78 14.66 -8.43
CA SER A 196 10.42 13.79 -9.55
C SER A 196 9.46 14.49 -10.51
N ALA A 197 9.44 14.08 -11.79
CA ALA A 197 8.47 14.58 -12.78
C ALA A 197 7.01 14.55 -12.28
N ARG A 198 6.62 13.51 -11.53
CA ARG A 198 5.29 13.42 -10.92
C ARG A 198 5.04 14.45 -9.81
N LYS A 199 6.06 14.74 -8.98
CA LYS A 199 5.94 15.76 -7.92
C LYS A 199 5.83 17.15 -8.54
N ALA A 200 6.66 17.45 -9.55
CA ALA A 200 6.57 18.68 -10.34
C ALA A 200 5.21 18.83 -11.04
N ALA A 201 4.72 17.77 -11.68
CA ALA A 201 3.42 17.74 -12.36
C ALA A 201 2.26 18.05 -11.40
N ARG A 202 2.30 17.47 -10.19
CA ARG A 202 1.31 17.77 -9.14
C ARG A 202 1.34 19.23 -8.71
N ILE A 203 2.53 19.82 -8.55
CA ILE A 203 2.67 21.23 -8.18
C ILE A 203 2.03 22.12 -9.26
N LEU A 204 2.33 21.86 -10.54
CA LEU A 204 1.81 22.65 -11.67
C LEU A 204 0.38 22.29 -12.10
N GLY A 205 -0.22 21.24 -11.55
CA GLY A 205 -1.56 20.79 -11.94
C GLY A 205 -1.65 20.23 -13.37
N ILE A 206 -0.54 19.67 -13.90
CA ILE A 206 -0.47 19.08 -15.25
C ILE A 206 -0.11 17.59 -15.19
N ASP A 207 -0.13 16.91 -16.34
CA ASP A 207 0.20 15.49 -16.44
C ASP A 207 1.71 15.22 -16.30
N ASP A 208 2.10 14.08 -15.71
CA ASP A 208 3.51 13.73 -15.52
C ASP A 208 4.26 13.47 -16.83
N LYS A 209 3.56 13.10 -17.91
CA LYS A 209 4.13 13.01 -19.25
C LYS A 209 4.42 14.39 -19.85
N ALA A 210 3.64 15.42 -19.53
CA ALA A 210 3.88 16.77 -20.01
C ALA A 210 5.18 17.33 -19.43
N ILE A 211 5.42 17.16 -18.13
CA ILE A 211 6.70 17.49 -17.49
C ILE A 211 7.84 16.69 -18.13
N THR A 212 7.65 15.39 -18.32
CA THR A 212 8.67 14.54 -18.94
C THR A 212 9.02 15.02 -20.35
N ALA A 213 8.03 15.45 -21.14
CA ALA A 213 8.26 16.02 -22.47
C ALA A 213 9.06 17.33 -22.41
N LEU A 214 8.79 18.20 -21.43
CA LEU A 214 9.57 19.43 -21.21
C LEU A 214 11.03 19.12 -20.85
N CYS A 215 11.27 18.11 -20.02
CA CYS A 215 12.63 17.66 -19.69
C CYS A 215 13.36 17.08 -20.92
N ILE A 216 12.68 16.24 -21.71
CA ILE A 216 13.25 15.67 -22.94
C ILE A 216 13.57 16.76 -23.97
N ALA A 217 12.70 17.78 -24.08
CA ALA A 217 12.89 18.92 -24.96
C ALA A 217 13.97 19.90 -24.48
N GLY A 218 14.51 19.73 -23.27
CA GLY A 218 15.49 20.64 -22.67
C GLY A 218 14.91 21.98 -22.22
N ILE A 219 13.58 22.15 -22.26
CA ILE A 219 12.90 23.37 -21.80
C ILE A 219 12.93 23.44 -20.28
N LEU A 220 12.78 22.29 -19.61
CA LEU A 220 12.92 22.18 -18.15
C LEU A 220 14.22 21.42 -17.83
N PRO A 221 15.24 22.09 -17.29
CA PRO A 221 16.50 21.43 -16.91
C PRO A 221 16.24 20.31 -15.90
N ALA A 222 16.74 19.11 -16.22
CA ALA A 222 16.62 17.93 -15.37
C ALA A 222 17.68 16.89 -15.75
N THR A 223 18.06 16.05 -14.79
CA THR A 223 18.96 14.92 -15.06
C THR A 223 18.21 13.60 -14.93
N LYS A 224 18.62 12.58 -15.70
CA LYS A 224 18.12 11.22 -15.48
C LYS A 224 18.79 10.65 -14.24
N ARG A 225 17.97 10.10 -13.36
CA ARG A 225 18.42 9.43 -12.15
C ARG A 225 19.29 8.22 -12.51
N ALA A 226 20.42 8.08 -11.82
CA ALA A 226 21.23 6.86 -11.85
C ALA A 226 20.53 5.73 -11.07
N ASP A 227 19.44 5.19 -11.62
CA ASP A 227 18.74 4.03 -11.09
C ASP A 227 18.94 2.81 -12.00
N ARG A 228 18.69 1.61 -11.46
CA ARG A 228 18.78 0.35 -12.21
C ARG A 228 17.46 0.00 -12.92
N ARG A 229 16.64 1.00 -13.29
CA ARG A 229 15.34 0.74 -13.91
C ARG A 229 15.51 0.40 -15.38
N LEU A 230 14.85 -0.66 -15.81
CA LEU A 230 14.84 -1.09 -17.21
C LEU A 230 13.88 -0.22 -18.04
N ALA A 231 14.09 -0.16 -19.36
CA ALA A 231 13.18 0.54 -20.28
C ALA A 231 11.73 0.05 -20.15
N GLN A 232 11.53 -1.25 -19.93
CA GLN A 232 10.21 -1.88 -19.71
C GLN A 232 9.52 -1.39 -18.43
N GLN A 233 10.26 -0.82 -17.48
CA GLN A 233 9.74 -0.24 -16.23
C GLN A 233 9.44 1.26 -16.36
N GLY A 234 9.42 1.79 -17.59
CA GLY A 234 9.26 3.22 -17.87
C GLY A 234 10.55 4.03 -17.80
N GLY A 235 11.71 3.35 -17.74
CA GLY A 235 13.03 3.99 -17.64
C GLY A 235 13.31 4.67 -16.30
N SER A 236 14.48 5.30 -16.24
CA SER A 236 14.92 6.06 -15.07
C SER A 236 14.08 7.30 -14.83
N ALA A 237 13.84 7.62 -13.56
CA ALA A 237 13.12 8.84 -13.19
C ALA A 237 13.94 10.10 -13.51
N TRP A 238 13.26 11.24 -13.71
CA TRP A 238 13.88 12.56 -13.79
C TRP A 238 14.08 13.17 -12.40
N ASP A 239 15.25 13.74 -12.17
CA ASP A 239 15.59 14.57 -11.01
C ASP A 239 15.61 16.04 -11.47
N ILE A 240 14.56 16.78 -11.07
CA ILE A 240 14.32 18.19 -11.41
C ILE A 240 14.63 19.03 -10.17
N ARG A 241 15.55 19.99 -10.24
CA ARG A 241 15.78 20.85 -9.08
C ARG A 241 14.57 21.78 -8.87
N PRO A 242 14.14 22.01 -7.63
CA PRO A 242 13.09 22.97 -7.35
C PRO A 242 13.38 24.37 -7.92
N SER A 243 14.64 24.81 -7.91
CA SER A 243 15.10 26.06 -8.53
C SER A 243 14.78 26.13 -10.03
N ASP A 244 14.99 25.02 -10.74
CA ASP A 244 14.81 24.95 -12.19
C ASP A 244 13.32 24.93 -12.54
N LEU A 245 12.51 24.23 -11.73
CA LEU A 245 11.06 24.25 -11.87
C LEU A 245 10.49 25.65 -11.57
N ARG A 246 11.01 26.32 -10.55
CA ARG A 246 10.64 27.70 -10.22
C ARG A 246 10.97 28.64 -11.38
N GLN A 247 12.18 28.53 -11.94
CA GLN A 247 12.60 29.37 -13.06
C GLN A 247 11.71 29.13 -14.28
N TYR A 248 11.39 27.88 -14.60
CA TYR A 248 10.45 27.53 -15.67
C TYR A 248 9.06 28.20 -15.46
N VAL A 249 8.54 28.20 -14.23
CA VAL A 249 7.26 28.86 -13.93
C VAL A 249 7.33 30.36 -14.13
N ILE A 250 8.44 30.99 -13.74
CA ILE A 250 8.65 32.43 -13.92
C ILE A 250 8.71 32.78 -15.40
N ASP A 251 9.46 32.00 -16.19
CA ASP A 251 9.68 32.25 -17.62
C ASP A 251 8.47 31.91 -18.49
N HIS A 252 7.55 31.06 -17.98
CA HIS A 252 6.40 30.55 -18.72
C HIS A 252 5.09 30.63 -17.92
N ILE A 253 4.92 31.67 -17.11
CA ILE A 253 3.76 31.83 -16.24
C ILE A 253 2.43 31.80 -17.02
N GLU A 254 2.43 32.27 -18.26
CA GLU A 254 1.29 32.27 -19.17
C GLU A 254 0.82 30.86 -19.57
N ARG A 255 1.71 29.86 -19.45
CA ARG A 255 1.40 28.45 -19.75
C ARG A 255 0.90 27.68 -18.53
N VAL A 256 1.00 28.27 -17.34
CA VAL A 256 0.60 27.63 -16.08
C VAL A 256 -0.86 27.96 -15.78
N ASP A 257 -1.73 26.94 -15.77
CA ASP A 257 -3.13 27.10 -15.35
C ASP A 257 -3.22 27.17 -13.82
N ILE A 258 -3.17 28.38 -13.26
CA ILE A 258 -3.23 28.67 -11.82
C ILE A 258 -4.48 28.08 -11.14
N ARG A 259 -5.52 27.71 -11.88
CA ARG A 259 -6.72 27.06 -11.29
C ARG A 259 -6.47 25.60 -10.92
N LYS A 260 -5.47 24.96 -11.52
CA LYS A 260 -5.18 23.52 -11.37
C LYS A 260 -3.98 23.23 -10.46
N VAL A 261 -3.15 24.23 -10.18
CA VAL A 261 -1.96 24.08 -9.35
C VAL A 261 -2.32 23.65 -7.92
N ASP A 262 -1.40 22.92 -7.27
CA ASP A 262 -1.44 22.76 -5.82
C ASP A 262 -1.05 24.11 -5.19
N LYS A 263 -2.05 24.90 -4.78
CA LYS A 263 -1.85 26.29 -4.35
C LYS A 263 -0.78 26.45 -3.27
N VAL A 264 -0.74 25.53 -2.31
CA VAL A 264 0.22 25.62 -1.18
C VAL A 264 1.62 25.30 -1.69
N ALA A 265 1.78 24.17 -2.37
CA ALA A 265 3.09 23.76 -2.87
C ALA A 265 3.62 24.69 -3.98
N PHE A 266 2.72 25.31 -4.76
CA PHE A 266 3.07 26.26 -5.81
C PHE A 266 3.57 27.59 -5.21
N VAL A 267 2.90 28.12 -4.19
CA VAL A 267 3.37 29.33 -3.48
C VAL A 267 4.71 29.04 -2.80
N ASP A 268 4.84 27.88 -2.14
CA ASP A 268 6.09 27.47 -1.51
C ASP A 268 7.24 27.33 -2.52
N LEU A 269 6.97 26.76 -3.70
CA LEU A 269 7.94 26.72 -4.80
C LEU A 269 8.40 28.11 -5.23
N LEU A 270 7.49 29.08 -5.33
CA LEU A 270 7.82 30.44 -5.77
C LEU A 270 8.57 31.25 -4.72
N VAL A 271 8.23 31.09 -3.43
CA VAL A 271 8.75 31.88 -2.32
C VAL A 271 10.02 31.27 -1.73
N ASN A 272 9.99 29.97 -1.42
CA ASN A 272 11.07 29.28 -0.71
C ASN A 272 11.91 28.38 -1.62
N GLY A 273 11.59 28.31 -2.91
CA GLY A 273 12.25 27.38 -3.81
C GLY A 273 11.90 25.93 -3.55
N GLY A 274 10.76 25.62 -2.93
CA GLY A 274 10.25 24.24 -2.78
C GLY A 274 10.89 23.42 -1.65
N GLU A 275 11.52 24.09 -0.67
CA GLU A 275 11.95 23.50 0.59
C GLU A 275 10.77 23.39 1.57
N ALA A 276 10.02 22.30 1.48
CA ALA A 276 9.08 21.84 2.51
C ALA A 276 9.27 20.34 2.80
#